data_AF-A0A8E1C2Y3-F1
#
_entry.id   AF-A0A8E1C2Y3-F1
#
_cell.length_a   1.000
_cell.length_b   1.000
_cell.length_c   1.000
_cell.angle_alpha   90.00
_cell.angle_beta   90.00
_cell.angle_gamma   90.00
#
_symmetry.space_group_name_H-M   'P 1'
#
loop_
_entity.id
_entity.type
_entity.pdbx_description
1 polymer ?
#
loop_
_entity_poly.entity_id
_entity_poly.type
_entity_poly.pdbx_seq_one_letter_code
_entity_poly.pdbx_strand_id
1 'polypeptide(L)'
;MHACNRSSWAKRHPQRAAEERAFRKERAELLDGFSHKRNGTPETHYHAGQMQQGAIMRLYVSGCLSIEDVAAAAQIRAVAERIARDVTVRTASLETRVDTSRHGDAFFESLGAVWNEMTYSRWRSRIGANAALVMDIVVRDSGLARAAATHQAHPRRVRRLLREALEEWTWIHAMVRREVSSADLVAAHAGIL
;
A
#
# COMPACT_ATOMS: atom_id res chain seq x y z
N MET A 1 -35.57 -9.54 -12.45
CA MET A 1 -35.13 -10.69 -11.63
C MET A 1 -34.09 -11.50 -12.40
N HIS A 2 -32.79 -11.29 -12.19
CA HIS A 2 -31.73 -12.14 -12.78
C HIS A 2 -30.86 -12.74 -11.67
N ALA A 3 -31.34 -13.83 -11.07
CA ALA A 3 -30.60 -14.66 -10.13
C ALA A 3 -30.41 -16.05 -10.73
N CYS A 4 -29.69 -16.16 -11.85
CA CYS A 4 -29.36 -17.46 -12.45
C CYS A 4 -27.98 -17.39 -13.12
N ASN A 5 -26.91 -17.68 -12.37
CA ASN A 5 -25.64 -18.09 -13.02
C ASN A 5 -24.59 -18.75 -12.09
N ARG A 6 -24.57 -18.49 -10.78
CA ARG A 6 -23.52 -19.05 -9.89
C ARG A 6 -23.65 -20.56 -9.65
N SER A 7 -24.88 -21.04 -9.46
CA SER A 7 -25.17 -22.47 -9.22
C SER A 7 -24.98 -23.33 -10.47
N SER A 8 -25.34 -22.81 -11.65
CA SER A 8 -25.16 -23.50 -12.93
C SER A 8 -23.69 -23.52 -13.36
N TRP A 9 -22.90 -22.51 -13.00
CA TRP A 9 -21.45 -22.47 -13.22
C TRP A 9 -20.70 -23.42 -12.29
N ALA A 10 -21.04 -23.45 -11.00
CA ALA A 10 -20.42 -24.35 -10.03
C ALA A 10 -20.71 -25.84 -10.32
N LYS A 11 -21.87 -26.16 -10.91
CA LYS A 11 -22.16 -27.52 -11.41
C LYS A 11 -21.32 -27.90 -12.63
N ARG A 12 -20.99 -26.94 -13.50
CA ARG A 12 -20.18 -27.17 -14.70
C ARG A 12 -18.68 -27.25 -14.42
N HIS A 13 -18.20 -26.61 -13.34
CA HIS A 13 -16.79 -26.62 -12.95
C HIS A 13 -16.62 -26.88 -11.44
N PRO A 14 -16.85 -28.12 -10.97
CA PRO A 14 -16.89 -28.44 -9.55
C PRO A 14 -15.53 -28.28 -8.84
N GLN A 15 -14.41 -28.60 -9.51
CA GLN A 15 -13.06 -28.42 -8.96
C GLN A 15 -12.70 -26.94 -8.78
N ARG A 16 -12.89 -26.10 -9.82
CA ARG A 16 -12.66 -24.64 -9.73
C ARG A 16 -13.58 -23.95 -8.72
N ALA A 17 -14.83 -24.41 -8.61
CA ALA A 17 -15.75 -23.91 -7.60
C ALA A 17 -15.35 -24.34 -6.17
N ALA A 18 -14.67 -25.47 -6.01
CA ALA A 18 -14.12 -25.91 -4.72
C ALA A 18 -12.86 -25.12 -4.37
N GLU A 19 -11.96 -24.88 -5.33
CA GLU A 19 -10.78 -24.02 -5.19
C GLU A 19 -11.19 -22.59 -4.81
N GLU A 20 -12.12 -21.96 -5.53
CA GLU A 20 -12.63 -20.62 -5.18
C GLU A 20 -13.27 -20.58 -3.78
N ARG A 21 -13.92 -21.66 -3.36
CA ARG A 21 -14.51 -21.76 -2.01
C ARG A 21 -13.42 -21.91 -0.94
N ALA A 22 -12.39 -22.71 -1.20
CA ALA A 22 -11.23 -22.85 -0.34
C ALA A 22 -10.49 -21.50 -0.18
N PHE A 23 -10.21 -20.81 -1.30
CA PHE A 23 -9.60 -19.47 -1.28
C PHE A 23 -10.43 -18.43 -0.54
N ARG A 24 -11.77 -18.42 -0.69
CA ARG A 24 -12.63 -17.52 0.10
C ARG A 24 -12.61 -17.86 1.58
N LYS A 25 -12.55 -19.14 1.92
CA LYS A 25 -12.52 -19.61 3.31
C LYS A 25 -11.19 -19.27 3.97
N GLU A 26 -10.06 -19.54 3.32
CA GLU A 26 -8.73 -19.16 3.78
C GLU A 26 -8.60 -17.63 3.94
N ARG A 27 -9.12 -16.86 2.97
CA ARG A 27 -9.13 -15.40 3.05
C ARG A 27 -10.04 -14.87 4.16
N ALA A 28 -11.19 -15.51 4.42
CA ALA A 28 -12.08 -15.16 5.52
C ALA A 28 -11.45 -15.52 6.88
N GLU A 29 -10.79 -16.66 7.01
CA GLU A 29 -10.07 -17.07 8.23
C GLU A 29 -8.86 -16.16 8.51
N LEU A 30 -8.13 -15.75 7.46
CA LEU A 30 -7.11 -14.71 7.55
C LEU A 30 -7.73 -13.40 8.06
N LEU A 31 -8.78 -12.88 7.41
CA LEU A 31 -9.40 -11.61 7.81
C LEU A 31 -10.02 -11.64 9.22
N ASP A 32 -10.59 -12.77 9.64
CA ASP A 32 -11.17 -12.97 10.97
C ASP A 32 -10.10 -12.95 12.06
N GLY A 33 -8.92 -13.50 11.79
CA GLY A 33 -7.75 -13.45 12.65
C GLY A 33 -7.18 -12.04 12.90
N PHE A 34 -7.59 -11.04 12.12
CA PHE A 34 -7.19 -9.63 12.32
C PHE A 34 -8.36 -8.67 12.55
N SER A 35 -9.60 -9.17 12.60
CA SER A 35 -10.82 -8.36 12.80
C SER A 35 -10.83 -7.58 14.12
N HIS A 36 -10.10 -8.07 15.13
CA HIS A 36 -9.97 -7.47 16.45
C HIS A 36 -8.81 -6.48 16.58
N LYS A 37 -7.95 -6.36 15.55
CA LYS A 37 -6.92 -5.31 15.47
C LYS A 37 -7.46 -4.22 14.55
N ARG A 38 -7.65 -3.03 15.10
CA ARG A 38 -8.45 -1.93 14.53
C ARG A 38 -8.20 -1.60 13.03
N ASN A 39 -7.06 -2.00 12.42
CA ASN A 39 -6.80 -2.01 10.96
C ASN A 39 -5.58 -2.89 10.56
N GLY A 40 -5.37 -4.06 11.17
CA GLY A 40 -4.25 -4.93 10.77
C GLY A 40 -4.65 -5.88 9.63
N THR A 41 -3.96 -5.87 8.48
CA THR A 41 -4.06 -6.99 7.52
C THR A 41 -2.78 -7.83 7.58
N PRO A 42 -2.79 -9.09 7.09
CA PRO A 42 -1.61 -9.95 7.09
C PRO A 42 -0.43 -9.32 6.31
N GLU A 43 -0.74 -8.53 5.27
CA GLU A 43 0.25 -7.78 4.50
C GLU A 43 0.99 -6.75 5.38
N THR A 44 0.30 -6.12 6.34
CA THR A 44 0.87 -5.15 7.31
C THR A 44 1.99 -5.79 8.15
N HIS A 45 1.83 -7.05 8.57
CA HIS A 45 2.83 -7.76 9.36
C HIS A 45 3.98 -8.31 8.50
N TYR A 46 3.70 -8.79 7.28
CA TYR A 46 4.73 -9.24 6.35
C TYR A 46 5.67 -8.08 5.93
N HIS A 47 5.10 -6.89 5.68
CA HIS A 47 5.88 -5.70 5.35
C HIS A 47 6.64 -5.11 6.55
N ALA A 48 6.09 -5.20 7.77
CA ALA A 48 6.82 -4.79 8.98
C ALA A 48 8.06 -5.65 9.25
N GLY A 49 8.00 -6.96 8.97
CA GLY A 49 9.14 -7.89 9.12
C GLY A 49 10.27 -7.66 8.10
N GLN A 50 9.99 -6.97 7.00
CA GLN A 50 10.98 -6.65 5.95
C GLN A 50 11.76 -5.35 6.23
N MET A 51 11.41 -4.59 7.27
CA MET A 51 12.13 -3.36 7.59
C MET A 51 13.53 -3.65 8.17
N GLN A 52 14.56 -3.17 7.46
CA GLN A 52 15.92 -3.03 7.99
C GLN A 52 15.93 -2.26 9.32
N GLN A 53 16.96 -2.44 10.13
CA GLN A 53 17.22 -1.77 11.42
C GLN A 53 17.43 -0.23 11.28
N GLY A 54 16.46 0.47 10.71
CA GLY A 54 16.51 1.87 10.35
C GLY A 54 15.91 2.83 11.39
N ALA A 55 15.84 4.11 11.04
CA ALA A 55 15.26 5.17 11.87
C ALA A 55 13.82 4.88 12.30
N ILE A 56 12.98 4.36 11.40
CA ILE A 56 11.59 3.98 11.72
C ILE A 56 11.54 2.88 12.77
N MET A 57 12.35 1.83 12.62
CA MET A 57 12.36 0.71 13.56
C MET A 57 12.88 1.14 14.94
N ARG A 58 13.89 2.03 15.00
CA ARG A 58 14.36 2.61 16.27
C ARG A 58 13.26 3.40 16.97
N LEU A 59 12.44 4.14 16.22
CA LEU A 59 11.32 4.90 16.78
C LEU A 59 10.19 3.98 17.26
N TYR A 60 9.95 2.86 16.60
CA TYR A 60 9.02 1.83 17.06
C TYR A 60 9.50 1.18 18.37
N VAL A 61 10.76 0.72 18.41
CA VAL A 61 11.36 0.10 19.60
C VAL A 61 11.33 1.07 20.79
N SER A 62 11.51 2.37 20.57
CA SER A 62 11.40 3.38 21.63
C SER A 62 9.97 3.77 22.01
N GLY A 63 8.93 3.11 21.45
CA GLY A 63 7.52 3.42 21.69
C GLY A 63 7.03 4.75 21.08
N CYS A 64 7.84 5.36 20.21
CA CYS A 64 7.50 6.63 19.56
C CYS A 64 6.63 6.46 18.31
N LEU A 65 6.53 5.25 17.75
CA LEU A 65 5.65 4.88 16.64
C LEU A 65 4.94 3.57 16.99
N SER A 66 3.72 3.39 16.48
CA SER A 66 3.01 2.12 16.59
C SER A 66 3.42 1.14 15.48
N ILE A 67 2.93 -0.10 15.53
CA ILE A 67 3.19 -1.07 14.47
C ILE A 67 2.48 -0.67 13.16
N GLU A 68 1.34 0.01 13.26
CA GLU A 68 0.61 0.55 12.13
C GLU A 68 1.41 1.66 11.44
N ASP A 69 2.06 2.54 12.22
CA ASP A 69 2.97 3.58 11.71
C ASP A 69 4.14 2.97 10.92
N VAL A 70 4.73 1.89 11.45
CA VAL A 70 5.82 1.15 10.79
C VAL A 70 5.36 0.59 9.44
N ALA A 71 4.18 -0.02 9.40
CA ALA A 71 3.64 -0.56 8.16
C ALA A 71 3.28 0.53 7.15
N ALA A 72 2.71 1.66 7.60
CA ALA A 72 2.46 2.82 6.76
C ALA A 72 3.77 3.34 6.14
N ALA A 73 4.83 3.46 6.94
CA ALA A 73 6.15 3.87 6.44
C ALA A 73 6.70 2.88 5.40
N ALA A 74 6.51 1.56 5.59
CA ALA A 74 6.95 0.55 4.63
C ALA A 74 6.21 0.69 3.29
N GLN A 75 4.90 0.90 3.31
CA GLN A 75 4.08 1.11 2.12
C GLN A 75 4.50 2.39 1.38
N ILE A 76 4.63 3.51 2.08
CA ILE A 76 5.10 4.78 1.50
C ILE A 76 6.45 4.60 0.81
N ARG A 77 7.39 3.93 1.50
CA ARG A 77 8.73 3.67 0.96
C ARG A 77 8.66 2.84 -0.31
N ALA A 78 7.95 1.72 -0.29
CA ALA A 78 7.82 0.83 -1.44
C ALA A 78 7.25 1.56 -2.67
N VAL A 79 6.21 2.39 -2.48
CA VAL A 79 5.60 3.17 -3.56
C VAL A 79 6.54 4.24 -4.09
N ALA A 80 7.22 4.96 -3.21
CA ALA A 80 8.16 6.01 -3.61
C ALA A 80 9.38 5.45 -4.37
N GLU A 81 9.92 4.31 -3.90
CA GLU A 81 11.00 3.61 -4.59
C GLU A 81 10.55 3.03 -5.94
N ARG A 82 9.30 2.55 -6.05
CA ARG A 82 8.71 2.14 -7.32
C ARG A 82 8.62 3.33 -8.29
N ILE A 83 8.00 4.43 -7.88
CA ILE A 83 7.86 5.63 -8.72
C ILE A 83 9.23 6.18 -9.13
N ALA A 84 10.20 6.23 -8.21
CA ALA A 84 11.56 6.67 -8.53
C ALA A 84 12.24 5.76 -9.55
N ARG A 85 12.06 4.43 -9.43
CA ARG A 85 12.54 3.46 -10.43
C ARG A 85 11.84 3.65 -11.76
N ASP A 86 10.53 3.82 -11.81
CA ASP A 86 9.77 4.02 -13.05
C ASP A 86 10.17 5.31 -13.76
N VAL A 87 10.44 6.38 -13.02
CA VAL A 87 11.00 7.63 -13.57
C VAL A 87 12.40 7.39 -14.13
N THR A 88 13.25 6.68 -13.38
CA THR A 88 14.63 6.35 -13.81
C THR A 88 14.62 5.47 -15.06
N VAL A 89 13.75 4.45 -15.10
CA VAL A 89 13.55 3.59 -16.26
C VAL A 89 12.99 4.41 -17.40
N ARG A 90 11.99 5.28 -17.24
CA ARG A 90 11.50 6.13 -18.34
C ARG A 90 12.56 7.08 -18.88
N THR A 91 13.44 7.61 -18.01
CA THR A 91 14.60 8.40 -18.46
C THR A 91 15.65 7.55 -19.19
N ALA A 92 15.75 6.26 -18.88
CA ALA A 92 16.68 5.31 -19.52
C ALA A 92 16.07 4.55 -20.72
N SER A 93 14.73 4.40 -20.79
CA SER A 93 13.91 3.65 -21.75
C SER A 93 13.20 4.57 -22.75
N LEU A 94 13.80 5.71 -23.06
CA LEU A 94 13.60 6.30 -24.39
C LEU A 94 14.07 5.35 -25.50
N GLU A 95 14.84 4.30 -25.17
CA GLU A 95 15.10 3.15 -26.02
C GLU A 95 14.29 1.92 -25.55
N THR A 96 13.41 1.49 -26.44
CA THR A 96 12.41 0.42 -26.44
C THR A 96 12.68 -0.81 -25.55
N ARG A 97 11.64 -1.24 -24.79
CA ARG A 97 11.16 -2.64 -24.72
C ARG A 97 9.88 -2.79 -23.89
N VAL A 98 8.91 -3.51 -24.46
CA VAL A 98 7.65 -3.96 -23.81
C VAL A 98 7.73 -5.47 -23.72
N ASP A 99 7.46 -6.03 -22.55
CA ASP A 99 7.24 -7.47 -22.38
C ASP A 99 6.07 -7.69 -21.42
N THR A 100 5.21 -8.66 -21.73
CA THR A 100 3.91 -8.85 -21.07
C THR A 100 3.82 -10.27 -20.54
N SER A 101 3.49 -10.47 -19.25
CA SER A 101 3.16 -11.82 -18.74
C SER A 101 2.22 -11.85 -17.52
N ARG A 102 1.40 -12.93 -17.52
CA ARG A 102 0.45 -13.54 -16.55
C ARG A 102 -0.53 -12.66 -15.75
N HIS A 103 -1.83 -12.97 -15.91
CA HIS A 103 -2.98 -12.11 -15.57
C HIS A 103 -3.70 -12.36 -14.22
N GLY A 104 -3.31 -13.37 -13.42
CA GLY A 104 -4.06 -13.75 -12.21
C GLY A 104 -3.65 -12.95 -10.96
N ASP A 105 -2.46 -13.23 -10.44
CA ASP A 105 -1.89 -12.49 -9.30
C ASP A 105 -1.55 -11.04 -9.68
N ALA A 106 -1.16 -10.83 -10.93
CA ALA A 106 -0.92 -9.50 -11.49
C ALA A 106 -2.14 -8.57 -11.40
N PHE A 107 -3.38 -9.09 -11.37
CA PHE A 107 -4.57 -8.25 -11.25
C PHE A 107 -4.78 -7.72 -9.82
N PHE A 108 -4.54 -8.55 -8.80
CA PHE A 108 -4.63 -8.08 -7.40
C PHE A 108 -3.41 -7.26 -7.01
N GLU A 109 -2.23 -7.62 -7.52
CA GLU A 109 -1.03 -6.78 -7.43
C GLU A 109 -1.23 -5.44 -8.16
N SER A 110 -1.92 -5.41 -9.31
CA SER A 110 -2.22 -4.16 -10.01
C SER A 110 -3.27 -3.31 -9.29
N LEU A 111 -4.34 -3.91 -8.74
CA LEU A 111 -5.32 -3.16 -7.94
C LEU A 111 -4.69 -2.60 -6.65
N GLY A 112 -3.86 -3.40 -5.97
CA GLY A 112 -3.08 -2.94 -4.82
C GLY A 112 -2.09 -1.84 -5.21
N ALA A 113 -1.44 -1.95 -6.37
CA ALA A 113 -0.54 -0.93 -6.91
C ALA A 113 -1.26 0.38 -7.23
N VAL A 114 -2.47 0.31 -7.79
CA VAL A 114 -3.34 1.46 -8.09
C VAL A 114 -3.79 2.15 -6.81
N TRP A 115 -4.27 1.40 -5.81
CA TRP A 115 -4.63 1.96 -4.51
C TRP A 115 -3.46 2.69 -3.89
N ASN A 116 -2.31 2.03 -3.82
CA ASN A 116 -1.09 2.60 -3.26
C ASN A 116 -0.64 3.87 -4.00
N GLU A 117 -0.78 3.93 -5.32
CA GLU A 117 -0.42 5.12 -6.10
C GLU A 117 -1.40 6.28 -5.91
N MET A 118 -2.70 6.00 -5.92
CA MET A 118 -3.72 7.00 -5.63
C MET A 118 -3.60 7.54 -4.20
N THR A 119 -3.37 6.64 -3.24
CA THR A 119 -3.08 7.01 -1.85
C THR A 119 -1.84 7.88 -1.79
N TYR A 120 -0.75 7.50 -2.46
CA TYR A 120 0.48 8.27 -2.47
C TYR A 120 0.28 9.67 -3.05
N SER A 121 -0.37 9.82 -4.20
CA SER A 121 -0.64 11.13 -4.80
C SER A 121 -1.51 12.01 -3.90
N ARG A 122 -2.60 11.48 -3.32
CA ARG A 122 -3.46 12.22 -2.39
C ARG A 122 -2.72 12.60 -1.11
N TRP A 123 -1.96 11.67 -0.56
CA TRP A 123 -1.15 11.87 0.63
C TRP A 123 -0.09 12.96 0.41
N ARG A 124 0.63 12.91 -0.72
CA ARG A 124 1.64 13.93 -1.09
C ARG A 124 1.04 15.32 -1.20
N SER A 125 -0.11 15.44 -1.87
CA SER A 125 -0.83 16.71 -1.99
C SER A 125 -1.27 17.25 -0.63
N ARG A 126 -1.70 16.37 0.28
CA ARG A 126 -2.24 16.77 1.58
C ARG A 126 -1.18 17.21 2.58
N ILE A 127 -0.05 16.51 2.66
CA ILE A 127 1.05 16.90 3.56
C ILE A 127 1.89 18.06 2.99
N GLY A 128 1.77 18.34 1.69
CA GLY A 128 2.29 19.53 1.03
C GLY A 128 3.79 19.74 1.24
N ALA A 129 4.19 20.94 1.68
CA ALA A 129 5.60 21.29 1.87
C ALA A 129 6.35 20.39 2.88
N ASN A 130 5.64 19.71 3.80
CA ASN A 130 6.26 18.78 4.76
C ASN A 130 6.66 17.43 4.11
N ALA A 131 6.22 17.20 2.87
CA ALA A 131 6.49 16.00 2.10
C ALA A 131 7.97 15.65 2.02
N ALA A 132 8.86 16.64 1.83
CA ALA A 132 10.29 16.39 1.72
C ALA A 132 10.89 15.85 3.03
N LEU A 133 10.51 16.46 4.15
CA LEU A 133 10.96 16.07 5.49
C LEU A 133 10.56 14.63 5.83
N VAL A 134 9.30 14.26 5.57
CA VAL A 134 8.82 12.92 5.88
C VAL A 134 9.54 11.87 5.03
N MET A 135 9.83 12.15 3.76
CA MET A 135 10.55 11.20 2.90
C MET A 135 12.01 11.05 3.26
N ASP A 136 12.65 12.09 3.78
CA ASP A 136 14.02 11.98 4.26
C ASP A 136 14.10 10.94 5.37
N ILE A 137 13.10 10.88 6.25
CA ILE A 137 13.02 9.88 7.32
C ILE A 137 12.59 8.51 6.78
N VAL A 138 11.51 8.46 5.99
CA VAL A 138 10.87 7.19 5.59
C VAL A 138 11.63 6.46 4.49
N VAL A 139 12.17 7.19 3.50
CA VAL A 139 12.83 6.59 2.32
C VAL A 139 14.34 6.65 2.42
N ARG A 140 14.91 7.75 2.91
CA ARG A 140 16.36 7.90 3.07
C ARG A 140 16.87 7.45 4.44
N ASP A 141 15.96 6.92 5.27
CA ASP A 141 16.24 6.39 6.60
C ASP A 141 16.95 7.40 7.54
N SER A 142 16.66 8.69 7.38
CA SER A 142 17.29 9.72 8.21
C SER A 142 16.69 9.75 9.61
N GLY A 143 17.56 9.82 10.63
CA GLY A 143 17.10 9.98 12.02
C GLY A 143 16.46 11.35 12.24
N LEU A 144 15.55 11.46 13.22
CA LEU A 144 14.83 12.71 13.53
C LEU A 144 15.74 13.92 13.73
N ALA A 145 16.91 13.75 14.36
CA ALA A 145 17.86 14.84 14.59
C ALA A 145 18.49 15.35 13.27
N ARG A 146 18.82 14.44 12.35
CA ARG A 146 19.36 14.80 11.03
C ARG A 146 18.29 15.49 10.19
N ALA A 147 17.09 14.92 10.12
CA ALA A 147 15.95 15.52 9.42
C ALA A 147 15.61 16.92 9.98
N ALA A 148 15.63 17.08 11.31
CA ALA A 148 15.44 18.36 11.99
C ALA A 148 16.46 19.42 11.55
N ALA A 149 17.74 19.06 11.50
CA ALA A 149 18.80 19.95 11.03
C ALA A 149 18.63 20.30 9.54
N THR A 150 18.41 19.31 8.67
CA THR A 150 18.24 19.50 7.23
C THR A 150 17.04 20.39 6.88
N HIS A 151 15.93 20.23 7.60
CA HIS A 151 14.70 20.98 7.35
C HIS A 151 14.48 22.17 8.28
N GLN A 152 15.51 22.57 9.06
CA GLN A 152 15.48 23.71 9.98
C GLN A 152 14.26 23.69 10.91
N ALA A 153 13.95 22.51 11.45
CA ALA A 153 12.76 22.28 12.27
C ALA A 153 13.14 21.70 13.64
N HIS A 154 12.37 22.06 14.68
CA HIS A 154 12.60 21.50 16.01
C HIS A 154 12.28 19.98 16.04
N PRO A 155 13.09 19.11 16.69
CA PRO A 155 12.88 17.66 16.69
C PRO A 155 11.49 17.21 17.15
N ARG A 156 10.90 17.90 18.14
CA ARG A 156 9.51 17.65 18.57
C ARG A 156 8.49 17.88 17.45
N ARG A 157 8.68 18.91 16.62
CA ARG A 157 7.84 19.21 15.45
C ARG A 157 8.04 18.15 14.37
N VAL A 158 9.28 17.76 14.07
CA VAL A 158 9.59 16.70 13.10
C VAL A 158 8.89 15.39 13.49
N ARG A 159 8.98 15.00 14.75
CA ARG A 159 8.32 13.80 15.27
C ARG A 159 6.80 13.87 15.12
N ARG A 160 6.19 15.02 15.47
CA ARG A 160 4.75 15.22 15.33
C ARG A 160 4.33 15.12 13.87
N LEU A 161 5.02 15.83 12.97
CA LEU A 161 4.74 15.80 11.53
C LEU A 161 4.90 14.41 10.93
N LEU A 162 5.91 13.65 11.35
CA LEU A 162 6.08 12.28 10.91
C LEU A 162 4.87 11.43 11.29
N ARG A 163 4.46 11.46 12.57
CA ARG A 163 3.29 10.70 13.04
C ARG A 163 2.01 11.12 12.31
N GLU A 164 1.72 12.41 12.27
CA GLU A 164 0.55 12.95 11.57
C GLU A 164 0.54 12.49 10.10
N ALA A 165 1.68 12.51 9.42
CA ALA A 165 1.77 12.04 8.05
C ALA A 165 1.52 10.52 7.91
N LEU A 166 1.99 9.69 8.84
CA LEU A 166 1.75 8.24 8.83
C LEU A 166 0.29 7.91 9.13
N GLU A 167 -0.32 8.59 10.10
CA GLU A 167 -1.75 8.49 10.39
C GLU A 167 -2.58 8.90 9.15
N GLU A 168 -2.21 10.01 8.50
CA GLU A 168 -2.89 10.48 7.29
C GLU A 168 -2.81 9.47 6.15
N TRP A 169 -1.66 8.79 5.99
CA TRP A 169 -1.53 7.70 5.03
C TRP A 169 -2.55 6.60 5.30
N THR A 170 -2.64 6.12 6.54
CA THR A 170 -3.59 5.04 6.87
C THR A 170 -5.03 5.43 6.60
N TRP A 171 -5.41 6.67 6.89
CA TRP A 171 -6.75 7.19 6.64
C TRP A 171 -7.05 7.30 5.14
N ILE A 172 -6.15 7.89 4.35
CA ILE A 172 -6.31 8.00 2.90
C ILE A 172 -6.33 6.62 2.25
N HIS A 173 -5.49 5.70 2.69
CA HIS A 173 -5.46 4.33 2.16
C HIS A 173 -6.78 3.60 2.40
N ALA A 174 -7.35 3.73 3.60
CA ALA A 174 -8.66 3.17 3.91
C ALA A 174 -9.79 3.81 3.06
N MET A 175 -9.72 5.12 2.80
CA MET A 175 -10.65 5.82 1.93
C MET A 175 -10.55 5.33 0.48
N VAL A 176 -9.34 5.30 -0.10
CA VAL A 176 -9.11 4.87 -1.49
C VAL A 176 -9.60 3.44 -1.71
N ARG A 177 -9.37 2.54 -0.75
CA ARG A 177 -9.88 1.15 -0.83
C ARG A 177 -11.41 1.05 -0.84
N ARG A 178 -12.11 2.04 -0.27
CA ARG A 178 -13.59 2.10 -0.30
C ARG A 178 -14.09 2.71 -1.61
N GLU A 179 -13.37 3.66 -2.16
CA GLU A 179 -13.73 4.37 -3.41
C GLU A 179 -13.46 3.54 -4.66
N VAL A 180 -12.35 2.80 -4.70
CA VAL A 180 -11.93 2.04 -5.88
C VAL A 180 -12.13 0.56 -5.58
N SER A 181 -13.29 0.04 -5.97
CA SER A 181 -13.61 -1.37 -5.87
C SER A 181 -13.05 -2.14 -7.08
N SER A 182 -12.96 -3.47 -6.96
CA SER A 182 -12.64 -4.32 -8.11
C SER A 182 -13.67 -4.18 -9.25
N ALA A 183 -14.90 -3.73 -8.95
CA ALA A 183 -15.92 -3.46 -9.96
C ALA A 183 -15.60 -2.22 -10.81
N ASP A 184 -14.93 -1.22 -10.23
CA ASP A 184 -14.55 0.01 -10.93
C ASP A 184 -13.41 -0.24 -11.93
N LEU A 185 -12.45 -1.10 -11.59
CA LEU A 185 -11.42 -1.54 -12.55
C LEU A 185 -12.00 -2.39 -13.69
N VAL A 186 -12.96 -3.27 -13.40
CA VAL A 186 -13.65 -4.07 -14.44
C VAL A 186 -14.46 -3.16 -15.36
N ALA A 187 -15.13 -2.14 -14.83
CA ALA A 187 -15.84 -1.14 -15.63
C ALA A 187 -14.89 -0.29 -16.50
N ALA A 188 -13.72 0.10 -15.98
CA ALA A 188 -12.69 0.81 -16.74
C ALA A 188 -12.11 -0.04 -17.88
N HIS A 189 -11.84 -1.33 -17.65
CA HIS A 189 -11.39 -2.25 -18.70
C HIS A 189 -12.45 -2.52 -19.76
N ALA A 190 -13.73 -2.55 -19.39
CA ALA A 190 -14.83 -2.76 -20.33
C ALA A 190 -15.12 -1.54 -21.24
N GLY A 191 -14.63 -0.35 -20.90
CA GLY A 191 -14.76 0.86 -21.72
C GLY A 191 -13.61 1.12 -22.69
N ILE A 192 -12.55 0.29 -22.65
CA ILE A 192 -11.37 0.40 -23.52
C ILE A 192 -11.39 -0.66 -24.65
N LEU A 193 -12.28 -1.65 -24.58
CA LEU A 193 -12.58 -2.63 -25.63
C LEU A 193 -13.80 -2.19 -26.45
#